data_AF-A0A2V8ZAV2-F1
#
_entry.id   AF-A0A2V8ZAV2-F1
#
_cell.length_a   1.000
_cell.length_b   1.000
_cell.length_c   1.000
_cell.angle_alpha   90.00
_cell.angle_beta   90.00
_cell.angle_gamma   90.00
#
_symmetry.space_group_name_H-M   'P 1'
#
loop_
_entity.id
_entity.type
_entity.pdbx_description
1 polymer ?
#
loop_
_entity_poly.entity_id
_entity_poly.type
_entity_poly.pdbx_seq_one_letter_code
_entity_poly.pdbx_strand_id
1 'polypeptide(L)'
;MALAAFRDERQESNPTITCEDFFVEFGDYLENQVSPEVRKELELHLSQCRACHVLYDSTCKTVKIVTESSSFELPKSVSDPIIDRVMAKLRTGRS
;
A
#
# COMPACT_ATOMS: atom_id res chain seq x y z
N MET A 1 -20.15 0.97 22.76
CA MET A 1 -19.03 0.63 21.87
C MET A 1 -18.29 1.93 21.58
N ALA A 2 -17.28 2.24 22.39
CA ALA A 2 -16.49 3.46 22.26
C ALA A 2 -15.14 3.07 21.63
N LEU A 3 -14.97 3.36 20.35
CA LEU A 3 -13.65 3.35 19.72
C LEU A 3 -12.92 4.61 20.19
N ALA A 4 -12.31 4.51 21.36
CA ALA A 4 -11.48 5.56 21.92
C ALA A 4 -10.08 5.47 21.30
N ALA A 5 -9.80 6.46 20.45
CA ALA A 5 -8.60 7.27 20.52
C ALA A 5 -7.23 6.56 20.37
N PHE A 6 -6.81 6.39 19.12
CA PHE A 6 -5.43 6.75 18.75
C PHE A 6 -5.34 8.29 18.73
N ARG A 7 -5.33 8.93 19.90
CA ARG A 7 -5.09 10.37 20.02
C ARG A 7 -3.62 10.55 20.38
N ASP A 8 -2.78 10.65 19.35
CA ASP A 8 -1.37 11.03 19.49
C ASP A 8 -1.27 12.56 19.52
N GLU A 9 -1.04 13.10 20.72
CA GLU A 9 -1.14 14.52 21.07
C GLU A 9 0.07 15.39 20.67
N ARG A 10 0.61 15.29 19.44
CA ARG A 10 1.69 16.20 18.98
C ARG A 10 1.59 16.55 17.50
N GLN A 11 0.61 17.38 17.14
CA GLN A 11 0.42 17.87 15.77
C GLN A 11 0.76 19.35 15.65
N GLU A 12 1.99 19.66 15.26
CA GLU A 12 2.32 20.93 14.60
C GLU A 12 3.36 20.67 13.50
N SER A 13 2.87 20.51 12.27
CA SER A 13 3.66 20.77 11.06
C SER A 13 2.74 20.99 9.86
N ASN A 14 2.56 22.25 9.48
CA ASN A 14 2.05 22.68 8.17
C ASN A 14 3.25 22.67 7.19
N PRO A 15 3.13 22.12 5.96
CA PRO A 15 2.38 22.74 4.87
C PRO A 15 1.34 21.84 4.17
N THR A 16 0.28 22.51 3.69
CA THR A 16 -0.74 22.14 2.68
C THR A 16 -1.73 21.02 3.00
N ILE A 17 -1.37 19.94 3.70
CA ILE A 17 -2.33 18.91 4.10
C ILE A 17 -2.15 18.50 5.57
N THR A 18 -3.26 18.40 6.30
CA THR A 18 -3.24 17.96 7.71
C THR A 18 -3.17 16.44 7.80
N CYS A 19 -2.82 15.91 8.98
CA CYS A 19 -2.87 14.46 9.18
C CYS A 19 -4.31 13.93 9.04
N GLU A 20 -5.33 14.74 9.35
CA GLU A 20 -6.74 14.35 9.19
C GLU A 20 -7.10 14.19 7.72
N ASP A 21 -6.71 15.15 6.87
CA ASP A 21 -6.89 15.08 5.42
C ASP A 21 -6.14 13.88 4.84
N PHE A 22 -4.92 13.61 5.32
CA PHE A 22 -4.17 12.42 4.95
C PHE A 22 -4.97 11.14 5.24
N PHE A 23 -5.59 11.00 6.42
CA PHE A 23 -6.38 9.82 6.76
C PHE A 23 -7.64 9.65 5.92
N VAL A 24 -8.29 10.75 5.54
CA VAL A 24 -9.46 10.72 4.65
C VAL A 24 -9.09 10.14 3.29
N GLU A 25 -7.99 10.62 2.71
CA GLU A 25 -7.48 10.19 1.40
C GLU A 25 -6.64 8.89 1.48
N PHE A 26 -6.31 8.42 2.69
CA PHE A 26 -5.37 7.30 2.90
C PHE A 26 -5.88 5.99 2.31
N GLY A 27 -7.18 5.72 2.43
CA GLY A 27 -7.80 4.51 1.85
C GLY A 27 -7.62 4.48 0.33
N ASP A 28 -8.04 5.56 -0.33
CA ASP A 28 -7.92 5.70 -1.78
C ASP A 28 -6.45 5.74 -2.22
N TYR A 29 -5.55 6.29 -1.39
CA TYR A 29 -4.12 6.29 -1.65
C TYR A 29 -3.52 4.88 -1.64
N LEU A 30 -3.89 4.03 -0.68
CA LEU A 30 -3.46 2.63 -0.61
C LEU A 30 -3.94 1.81 -1.81
N GLU A 31 -5.13 2.12 -2.33
CA GLU A 31 -5.71 1.50 -3.51
C GLU A 31 -5.29 2.16 -4.83
N ASN A 32 -4.42 3.17 -4.77
CA ASN A 32 -3.92 3.92 -5.93
C ASN A 32 -5.05 4.59 -6.76
N GLN A 33 -6.14 4.99 -6.08
CA GLN A 33 -7.32 5.65 -6.65
C GLN A 33 -7.33 7.17 -6.48
N VAL A 34 -6.31 7.74 -5.82
CA VAL A 34 -6.15 9.19 -5.72
C VAL A 34 -5.66 9.84 -7.02
N SER A 35 -6.01 11.11 -7.21
CA SER A 35 -5.49 11.90 -8.32
C SER A 35 -3.96 12.10 -8.19
N PRO A 36 -3.22 12.29 -9.30
CA PRO A 36 -1.77 12.46 -9.26
C PRO A 36 -1.31 13.73 -8.54
N GLU A 37 -2.19 14.74 -8.43
CA GLU A 37 -1.93 15.97 -7.69
C GLU A 37 -2.00 15.71 -6.18
N VAL A 38 -3.10 15.10 -5.71
CA VAL A 38 -3.31 14.72 -4.31
C VAL A 38 -2.24 13.73 -3.86
N ARG A 39 -1.85 12.78 -4.72
CA ARG A 39 -0.77 11.83 -4.44
C ARG A 39 0.54 12.54 -4.07
N LYS A 40 0.93 13.59 -4.80
CA LYS A 40 2.17 14.33 -4.52
C LYS A 40 2.10 15.05 -3.18
N GLU A 41 0.95 15.61 -2.84
CA GLU A 41 0.73 16.28 -1.55
C GLU A 41 0.82 15.28 -0.40
N LEU A 42 0.21 14.10 -0.55
CA LEU A 42 0.30 12.98 0.41
C LEU A 42 1.74 12.49 0.59
N GLU A 43 2.49 12.31 -0.51
CA GLU A 43 3.91 11.91 -0.46
C GLU A 43 4.79 12.98 0.21
N LEU A 44 4.52 14.26 -0.04
CA LEU A 44 5.20 15.36 0.64
C LEU A 44 4.94 15.31 2.16
N HIS A 45 3.68 15.11 2.57
CA HIS A 45 3.33 14.99 3.97
C HIS A 45 3.97 13.76 4.63
N LEU A 46 4.00 12.60 3.96
CA LEU A 46 4.68 11.40 4.45
C LEU A 46 6.18 11.63 4.68
N SER A 47 6.81 12.48 3.89
CA SER A 47 8.23 12.83 4.07
C SER A 47 8.51 13.74 5.28
N GLN A 48 7.50 14.50 5.73
CA GLN A 48 7.63 15.51 6.79
C GLN A 48 7.02 15.05 8.12
N CYS A 49 5.95 14.25 8.07
CA CYS A 49 5.21 13.77 9.23
C CYS A 49 5.61 12.35 9.60
N ARG A 50 6.40 12.21 10.67
CA ARG A 50 6.83 10.90 11.19
C ARG A 50 5.65 10.02 11.61
N ALA A 51 4.59 10.61 12.17
CA ALA A 51 3.42 9.86 12.62
C ALA A 51 2.70 9.17 11.45
N CYS A 52 2.40 9.93 10.38
CA CYS A 52 1.77 9.40 9.17
C CYS A 52 2.67 8.40 8.45
N HIS A 53 4.00 8.61 8.45
CA HIS A 53 4.93 7.63 7.90
C HIS A 53 4.88 6.28 8.65
N VAL A 54 4.86 6.29 9.99
CA VAL A 54 4.74 5.06 10.79
C VAL A 54 3.40 4.38 10.53
N LEU A 55 2.33 5.14 10.39
CA LEU A 55 1.00 4.59 10.11
C LEU A 55 0.92 3.96 8.71
N TYR A 56 1.46 4.62 7.69
CA TYR A 56 1.60 4.04 6.34
C TYR A 56 2.41 2.75 6.36
N ASP A 57 3.61 2.77 6.94
CA ASP A 57 4.50 1.60 7.02
C ASP A 57 3.84 0.43 7.78
N SER A 58 3.20 0.70 8.91
CA SER A 58 2.48 -0.34 9.67
C SER A 58 1.30 -0.92 8.88
N THR A 59 0.57 -0.09 8.12
CA THR A 59 -0.54 -0.55 7.29
C THR A 59 -0.04 -1.41 6.12
N CYS A 60 1.01 -0.98 5.42
CA CYS A 60 1.65 -1.78 4.37
C CYS A 60 2.16 -3.12 4.90
N LYS A 61 2.76 -3.13 6.10
CA LYS A 61 3.19 -4.37 6.77
C LYS A 61 2.00 -5.27 7.09
N THR A 62 0.90 -4.73 7.60
CA THR A 62 -0.33 -5.48 7.84
C THR A 62 -0.89 -6.08 6.55
N VAL A 63 -1.00 -5.28 5.47
CA VAL A 63 -1.44 -5.76 4.15
C VAL A 63 -0.54 -6.88 3.66
N LYS A 64 0.78 -6.72 3.78
CA LYS A 64 1.76 -7.75 3.42
C LYS A 64 1.56 -9.02 4.24
N ILE A 65 1.44 -8.93 5.56
CA ILE A 65 1.22 -10.09 6.43
C ILE A 65 -0.07 -10.83 6.07
N VAL A 66 -1.17 -10.10 5.85
CA VAL A 66 -2.47 -10.70 5.46
C VAL A 66 -2.39 -11.34 4.07
N THR A 67 -1.66 -10.74 3.14
CA THR A 67 -1.48 -11.27 1.78
C THR A 67 -0.51 -12.46 1.74
N GLU A 68 0.58 -12.43 2.51
CA GLU A 68 1.56 -13.53 2.62
C GLU A 68 0.99 -14.72 3.40
N SER A 69 0.23 -14.47 4.47
CA SER A 69 -0.53 -15.52 5.16
C SER A 69 -1.64 -16.10 4.28
N SER A 70 -2.14 -15.31 3.34
CA SER A 70 -2.96 -15.75 2.21
C SER A 70 -2.10 -16.18 1.03
N SER A 71 -1.09 -17.03 1.27
CA SER A 71 -0.44 -17.81 0.23
C SER A 71 -1.50 -18.77 -0.36
N PHE A 72 -2.39 -18.24 -1.18
CA PHE A 72 -3.28 -19.01 -2.01
C PHE A 72 -2.37 -19.71 -3.03
N GLU A 73 -2.06 -20.98 -2.78
CA GLU A 73 -1.54 -21.83 -3.83
C GLU A 73 -2.54 -21.76 -4.99
N LEU A 74 -2.11 -21.16 -6.10
CA LEU A 74 -2.91 -21.15 -7.32
C LEU A 74 -3.23 -22.62 -7.67
N PRO A 75 -4.49 -22.96 -7.97
CA PRO A 75 -4.82 -24.31 -8.40
C PRO A 75 -3.92 -24.71 -9.56
N LYS A 76 -3.38 -25.94 -9.52
CA LYS A 76 -2.43 -26.44 -10.52
C LYS A 76 -2.95 -26.30 -11.96
N SER A 77 -4.27 -26.40 -12.13
CA SER A 77 -4.97 -26.17 -13.40
C SER A 77 -4.73 -24.78 -14.01
N VAL A 78 -4.38 -23.77 -13.21
CA VAL A 78 -4.08 -22.39 -13.63
C VAL A 78 -2.57 -22.13 -13.65
N SER A 79 -1.83 -22.64 -12.67
CA SER A 79 -0.37 -22.41 -12.61
C SER A 79 0.38 -23.12 -13.73
N ASP A 80 0.02 -24.37 -14.03
CA ASP A 80 0.79 -25.22 -14.96
C ASP A 80 0.80 -24.65 -16.39
N PRO A 81 -0.33 -24.21 -16.99
CA PRO A 81 -0.32 -23.59 -18.31
C PRO A 81 0.51 -22.30 -18.39
N ILE A 82 0.52 -21.51 -17.31
CA ILE A 82 1.28 -20.25 -17.24
C ILE A 82 2.77 -20.57 -17.18
N ILE A 83 3.18 -21.48 -16.29
CA ILE A 83 4.56 -21.93 -16.14
C ILE A 83 5.06 -22.53 -17.46
N ASP A 84 4.30 -23.42 -18.09
CA ASP A 84 4.67 -24.03 -19.37
C ASP A 84 4.86 -23.00 -20.47
N ARG A 85 3.98 -22.00 -20.55
CA ARG A 85 4.06 -20.95 -21.57
C ARG A 85 5.24 -20.02 -21.36
N VAL A 86 5.56 -19.68 -20.10
CA VAL A 86 6.77 -18.91 -19.75
C VAL A 86 8.02 -19.72 -20.08
N MET A 87 8.07 -20.99 -19.68
CA MET A 87 9.21 -21.88 -19.95
C MET A 87 9.42 -22.12 -21.45
N ALA A 88 8.35 -22.25 -22.23
CA ALA A 88 8.42 -22.35 -23.68
C ALA A 88 9.04 -21.08 -24.30
N LYS A 89 8.63 -19.89 -23.84
CA LYS A 89 9.17 -18.61 -24.32
C LYS A 89 10.65 -18.43 -23.99
N LEU A 90 11.06 -18.82 -22.79
CA LEU A 90 12.48 -18.79 -22.38
C LEU A 90 13.36 -19.73 -23.22
N ARG A 91 12.81 -20.87 -23.67
CA ARG A 91 13.50 -21.81 -24.58
C ARG A 91 13.62 -21.26 -26.00
N THR A 92 12.61 -20.55 -26.49
CA THR A 92 12.60 -20.01 -27.87
C THR A 92 13.35 -18.69 -28.03
N GLY A 93 13.54 -17.91 -26.95
CA GLY A 93 14.20 -16.60 -27.00
C GLY A 93 15.72 -16.62 -26.77
N ARG A 94 16.35 -17.82 -26.71
CA ARG A 94 17.79 -18.00 -26.52
C ARG A 94 18.50 -18.59 -27.76
N SER A 95 17.88 -18.51 -28.94
CA SER A 95 18.51 -18.79 -30.24
C SER A 95 18.50 -17.56 -31.13
#